data_AF-A0A699V648-F1
#
_entry.id   AF-A0A699V648-F1
#
_cell.length_a   1.000
_cell.length_b   1.000
_cell.length_c   1.000
_cell.angle_alpha   90.00
_cell.angle_beta   90.00
_cell.angle_gamma   90.00
#
_symmetry.space_group_name_H-M   'P 1'
#
loop_
_entity.id
_entity.type
_entity.pdbx_description
1 polymer ?
#
loop_
_entity_poly.entity_id
_entity_poly.type
_entity_poly.pdbx_seq_one_letter_code
_entity_poly.pdbx_strand_id
1 'polypeptide(L)' 'MPFGLKNAGATYQRLMDKAFEGQIGRNIEVYVDDLVVKSYKEAEMMRDIEETFCTLRK' A
#
# COMPACT_ATOMS: atom_id res chain seq x y z
N MET A 1 -0.53 8.45 -13.46
CA MET A 1 -0.05 7.82 -14.72
C MET A 1 -1.26 7.52 -15.60
N PRO A 2 -1.19 7.72 -16.93
CA PRO A 2 -2.28 7.34 -17.83
C PRO A 2 -2.39 5.81 -17.96
N PHE A 3 -3.61 5.31 -18.09
CA PHE A 3 -3.90 3.89 -18.31
C PHE A 3 -3.33 3.40 -19.65
N GLY A 4 -2.87 2.15 -19.71
CA GLY A 4 -2.37 1.53 -20.94
C GLY A 4 -0.86 1.67 -21.21
N LEU A 5 -0.09 2.27 -20.29
CA LEU A 5 1.37 2.27 -20.36
C LEU A 5 1.93 0.87 -20.07
N LYS A 6 2.81 0.38 -20.95
CA LYS A 6 3.46 -0.94 -20.85
C LYS A 6 4.18 -1.18 -19.49
N ASN A 7 4.65 -0.11 -18.85
CA ASN A 7 5.38 -0.16 -17.57
C ASN A 7 4.64 0.52 -16.40
N ALA A 8 3.33 0.79 -16.53
CA ALA A 8 2.57 1.44 -15.46
C ALA A 8 2.58 0.60 -14.17
N GLY A 9 2.33 -0.71 -14.26
CA GLY A 9 2.32 -1.60 -13.09
C GLY A 9 3.67 -1.63 -12.36
N ALA A 10 4.78 -1.76 -13.09
CA ALA A 10 6.12 -1.75 -12.50
C ALA A 10 6.46 -0.40 -11.84
N THR A 11 6.00 0.71 -12.43
CA THR A 11 6.22 2.05 -11.86
C THR A 11 5.36 2.29 -10.62
N TYR A 12 4.12 1.81 -10.63
CA TYR A 12 3.20 1.86 -9.50
C TYR A 12 3.74 1.03 -8.34
N GLN A 13 4.12 -0.22 -8.62
CA GLN A 13 4.69 -1.11 -7.61
C GLN A 13 5.95 -0.50 -6.97
N ARG A 14 6.89 0.02 -7.77
CA ARG A 14 8.12 0.63 -7.24
C ARG A 14 7.86 1.92 -6.43
N LEU A 15 6.77 2.63 -6.71
CA LEU A 15 6.35 3.79 -5.93
C LEU A 15 5.72 3.36 -4.61
N MET A 16 4.83 2.37 -4.65
CA MET A 16 4.18 1.83 -3.46
C MET A 16 5.18 1.12 -2.53
N ASP A 17 6.12 0.37 -3.07
CA ASP A 17 7.21 -0.26 -2.32
C ASP A 17 8.02 0.75 -1.51
N LYS A 18 8.26 1.94 -2.07
CA LYS A 18 8.98 3.02 -1.38
C LYS A 18 8.11 3.77 -0.38
N ALA A 19 6.86 4.06 -0.74
CA ALA A 19 5.95 4.80 0.14
C ALA A 19 5.63 3.99 1.42
N PHE A 20 5.54 2.67 1.29
CA PHE A 20 5.13 1.77 2.36
C PHE A 20 6.25 0.84 2.85
N GLU A 21 7.52 1.16 2.59
CA GLU A 21 8.67 0.32 3.00
C GLU A 21 8.63 -0.09 4.49
N GLY A 22 8.13 0.79 5.37
CA GLY A 22 7.98 0.52 6.81
C GLY A 22 6.70 -0.23 7.23
N GLN A 23 5.77 -0.46 6.31
CA GLN A 23 4.45 -1.07 6.54
C GLN A 23 4.26 -2.38 5.73
N ILE A 24 4.99 -2.54 4.62
CA ILE A 24 5.00 -3.73 3.77
C ILE A 24 5.47 -4.95 4.58
N GLY A 25 4.67 -6.02 4.52
CA GLY A 25 4.92 -7.27 5.24
C GLY A 25 4.46 -7.26 6.70
N ARG A 26 4.26 -6.08 7.32
CA ARG A 26 3.71 -5.96 8.68
C ARG A 26 2.18 -5.92 8.67
N ASN A 27 1.64 -4.85 8.07
CA ASN A 27 0.20 -4.58 8.00
C ASN A 27 -0.28 -4.26 6.59
N ILE A 28 0.63 -4.14 5.61
CA ILE A 28 0.30 -3.91 4.20
C ILE A 28 0.90 -4.98 3.30
N GLU A 29 0.15 -5.34 2.27
CA GLU A 29 0.58 -6.17 1.16
C GLU A 29 0.18 -5.50 -0.15
N VAL A 30 1.16 -5.16 -0.97
CA VAL A 30 0.97 -4.42 -2.21
C VAL A 30 0.90 -5.41 -3.37
N TYR A 31 -0.20 -5.37 -4.12
CA TYR A 31 -0.33 -6.01 -5.42
C TYR A 31 -0.32 -4.93 -6.52
N VAL A 32 -0.13 -5.36 -7.78
CA VAL A 32 0.09 -4.47 -8.92
C VAL A 32 -0.94 -3.35 -9.03
N ASP A 33 -2.20 -3.64 -8.73
CA ASP A 33 -3.28 -2.64 -8.76
C ASP A 33 -4.00 -2.46 -7.41
N ASP A 34 -3.77 -3.36 -6.44
CA ASP A 34 -4.50 -3.40 -5.17
C ASP A 34 -3.58 -3.21 -3.97
N LEU A 35 -4.05 -2.45 -2.97
CA LEU A 35 -3.41 -2.35 -1.66
C LEU A 35 -4.24 -3.14 -0.65
N VAL A 36 -3.65 -4.17 -0.06
CA VAL A 36 -4.30 -5.00 0.96
C VAL A 36 -3.76 -4.64 2.32
N VAL A 37 -4.64 -4.17 3.21
CA VAL A 37 -4.31 -3.93 4.63
C VAL A 37 -4.75 -5.14 5.44
N LYS A 38 -3.83 -5.70 6.23
CA LYS A 38 -4.06 -6.90 7.05
C LYS A 38 -3.69 -6.65 8.51
N SER A 39 -4.53 -7.15 9.41
CA SER A 39 -4.34 -7.01 10.86
C SER A 39 -4.75 -8.29 11.56
N TYR A 40 -4.05 -8.65 12.64
CA TYR A 40 -4.36 -9.85 13.43
C TYR A 40 -5.54 -9.66 14.38
N LYS A 41 -5.84 -8.40 14.76
CA LYS A 41 -6.94 -8.05 15.67
C LYS A 41 -7.76 -6.91 15.08
N GLU A 42 -9.07 -6.95 15.29
CA GLU A 42 -10.00 -5.90 14.84
C GLU A 42 -9.66 -4.52 15.43
N ALA A 43 -9.24 -4.47 16.70
CA ALA A 43 -8.81 -3.24 17.36
C ALA A 43 -7.50 -2.64 16.78
N GLU A 44 -6.71 -3.43 16.05
CA GLU A 44 -5.52 -2.98 15.35
C GLU A 44 -5.85 -2.56 13.91
N MET A 45 -6.86 -3.17 13.29
CA MET A 45 -7.31 -2.88 11.93
C MET A 45 -7.65 -1.40 11.70
N MET A 46 -8.40 -0.77 12.60
CA MET A 46 -8.71 0.67 12.50
C MET A 46 -7.44 1.54 12.51
N ARG A 47 -6.45 1.18 13.33
CA ARG A 47 -5.18 1.91 13.44
C ARG A 47 -4.30 1.68 12.23
N ASP A 48 -4.21 0.45 11.74
CA ASP A 48 -3.43 0.10 10.55
C ASP A 48 -4.00 0.77 9.30
N ILE A 49 -5.33 0.84 9.18
CA ILE A 49 -6.00 1.58 8.11
C ILE A 49 -5.70 3.07 8.22
N GLU A 50 -5.82 3.67 9.41
CA GLU A 50 -5.50 5.08 9.63
C GLU A 50 -4.04 5.40 9.28
N GLU A 51 -3.10 4.56 9.72
CA GLU A 51 -1.67 4.67 9.39
C GLU A 51 -1.43 4.62 7.88
N THR A 52 -2.10 3.68 7.19
CA THR A 52 -2.02 3.53 5.73
C THR A 52 -2.50 4.78 5.01
N PHE A 53 -3.66 5.32 5.39
CA PHE A 53 -4.21 6.55 4.80
C PHE A 53 -3.35 7.78 5.10
N CYS A 54 -2.73 7.84 6.28
CA CYS A 54 -1.81 8.91 6.64
C CYS A 54 -0.56 8.89 5.75
N THR A 55 -0.04 7.71 5.44
CA THR A 55 1.08 7.53 4.51
C THR A 55 0.70 7.89 3.07
N LEU A 56 -0.53 7.56 2.61
CA LEU A 56 -1.02 7.95 1.28
C LEU A 56 -1.21 9.47 1.10
N ARG A 57 -1.44 10.21 2.19
CA ARG A 57 -1.67 11.66 2.16
C ARG A 57 -0.39 12.48 2.20
N LYS A 58 0.77 11.85 2.42
CA LYS A 58 2.09 12.51 2.38
C LYS A 58 2.59 12.64 0.95
#